data_AF-A0A9N9YXY0-F1
#
_entry.id   AF-A0A9N9YXY0-F1
#
_cell.length_a   1.000
_cell.length_b   1.000
_cell.length_c   1.000
_cell.angle_alpha   90.00
_cell.angle_beta   90.00
_cell.angle_gamma   90.00
#
_symmetry.space_group_name_H-M   'P 1'
#
loop_
_entity.id
_entity.type
_entity.pdbx_description
1 polymer ?
#
loop_
_entity_poly.entity_id
_entity_poly.type
_entity_poly.pdbx_seq_one_letter_code
_entity_poly.pdbx_strand_id
1 'polypeptide(L)'
;MSSETESPSPPADDVVRQTASPAKWNRTPFYNATILGICSFAAPGLWGAMNSLGAGGLQKPYLVNTGNALTFCLMVVSCWLTSGLVKYVGIKGSLVIGTIGFSVYSAGLYLNNRYGVEWLVIFGAACCGVSAGIFWASEAAIAIVYPEPKNRGRLVAYWLSWTRLGQIVGGAINLGLNADRSQAGQVSWKVYLVFIVLQALGPFAALLLNKPSQVQRASGKPVDLAIFDHPWKEFKATSKTFLKKEFLLLVLWIGQGVYSEAVFFSYIALWFSVRSRALGSFVSGIVAVIAGNLLGLWLDQNHIALQKRSRWAFAVIMTLQGGWWIWLTVNVTQYHRELPTFDWSDPGFGRAFGVFVFLVAGFQLNYNFAFFLIGQISKNSQETIRLSALLRATESGWQAISYGLGSVPLFASIGSVYLNFGLWAISIVPAWFVVSRIGELYRAPQDEEQVENSQLASSDEKGHPATVSAGL
;
A
#
# COMPACT_ATOMS: atom_id res chain seq x y z
N MET A 1 -25.19 75.99 6.53
CA MET A 1 -24.19 75.55 7.52
C MET A 1 -24.86 74.39 8.25
N SER A 2 -24.69 73.20 7.69
CA SER A 2 -25.54 72.04 7.93
C SER A 2 -24.75 71.03 8.76
N SER A 3 -25.24 70.69 9.95
CA SER A 3 -24.65 69.69 10.84
C SER A 3 -25.12 68.30 10.41
N GLU A 4 -24.23 67.51 9.81
CA GLU A 4 -24.44 66.07 9.59
C GLU A 4 -24.18 65.31 10.89
N THR A 5 -25.18 64.56 11.33
CA THR A 5 -25.09 63.55 12.40
C THR A 5 -24.49 62.26 11.83
N GLU A 6 -23.28 61.90 12.27
CA GLU A 6 -22.69 60.57 12.04
C GLU A 6 -23.49 59.49 12.77
N SER A 7 -23.94 58.48 12.01
CA SER A 7 -24.46 57.22 12.55
C SER A 7 -23.29 56.27 12.89
N PRO A 8 -23.37 55.49 13.98
CA PRO A 8 -22.28 54.60 14.36
C PRO A 8 -22.22 53.39 13.43
N SER A 9 -21.02 53.08 12.96
CA SER A 9 -20.67 51.88 12.22
C SER A 9 -20.97 50.61 13.04
N PRO A 10 -21.52 49.54 12.43
CA PRO A 10 -21.80 48.31 13.16
C PRO A 10 -20.48 47.59 13.53
N PRO A 11 -20.42 46.89 14.67
CA PRO A 11 -19.21 46.21 15.12
C PRO A 11 -18.84 45.07 14.18
N ALA A 12 -17.54 44.97 13.87
CA ALA A 12 -16.95 44.03 12.94
C ALA A 12 -16.77 42.60 13.50
N ASP A 13 -17.81 42.05 14.15
CA ASP A 13 -17.77 40.70 14.74
C ASP A 13 -18.77 39.70 14.14
N ASP A 14 -19.54 40.10 13.12
CA ASP A 14 -20.40 39.17 12.37
C ASP A 14 -19.67 38.60 11.13
N VAL A 15 -18.50 37.98 11.34
CA VAL A 15 -18.05 36.93 10.41
C VAL A 15 -18.96 35.75 10.67
N VAL A 16 -20.06 35.73 9.92
CA VAL A 16 -21.00 34.63 9.72
C VAL A 16 -20.35 33.28 10.05
N ARG A 17 -20.52 32.80 11.29
CA ARG A 17 -20.53 31.37 11.59
C ARG A 17 -21.72 30.83 10.81
N GLN A 18 -21.51 30.55 9.52
CA GLN A 18 -22.40 29.70 8.75
C GLN A 18 -22.43 28.38 9.52
N THR A 19 -23.46 28.21 10.34
CA THR A 19 -23.78 26.96 11.00
C THR A 19 -24.08 25.96 9.89
N ALA A 20 -23.03 25.33 9.37
CA ALA A 20 -23.14 24.27 8.39
C ALA A 20 -24.07 23.22 8.99
N SER A 21 -25.23 22.98 8.36
CA SER A 21 -26.15 21.93 8.77
C SER A 21 -25.36 20.64 9.03
N PRO A 22 -25.66 19.89 10.12
CA PRO A 22 -24.88 18.72 10.49
C PRO A 22 -24.76 17.79 9.27
N ALA A 23 -23.53 17.47 8.91
CA ALA A 23 -23.25 16.68 7.72
C ALA A 23 -24.02 15.37 7.77
N LYS A 24 -24.75 15.03 6.70
CA LYS A 24 -25.48 13.76 6.64
C LYS A 24 -24.46 12.62 6.74
N TRP A 25 -24.73 11.62 7.57
CA TRP A 25 -23.80 10.49 7.80
C TRP A 25 -23.27 9.89 6.50
N ASN A 26 -24.17 9.62 5.55
CA ASN A 26 -23.86 9.06 4.23
C ASN A 26 -23.11 10.01 3.28
N ARG A 27 -22.81 11.24 3.68
CA ARG A 27 -22.03 12.24 2.93
C ARG A 27 -20.73 12.62 3.64
N THR A 28 -20.46 12.03 4.80
CA THR A 28 -19.24 12.33 5.57
C THR A 28 -17.99 11.73 4.89
N PRO A 29 -16.80 12.30 5.15
CA PRO A 29 -15.54 11.69 4.73
C PRO A 29 -15.33 10.28 5.30
N PHE A 30 -15.82 10.02 6.52
CA PHE A 30 -15.73 8.70 7.16
C PHE A 30 -16.57 7.63 6.43
N TYR A 31 -17.79 7.97 6.01
CA TYR A 31 -18.60 7.06 5.18
C TYR A 31 -17.88 6.72 3.88
N ASN A 32 -17.36 7.72 3.17
CA ASN A 32 -16.64 7.50 1.92
C ASN A 32 -15.35 6.69 2.13
N ALA A 33 -14.62 6.91 3.23
CA ALA A 33 -13.46 6.08 3.60
C ALA A 33 -13.84 4.62 3.88
N THR A 34 -15.03 4.39 4.46
CA THR A 34 -15.55 3.03 4.68
C THR A 34 -15.93 2.35 3.37
N ILE A 35 -16.60 3.06 2.46
CA ILE A 35 -16.92 2.52 1.12
C ILE A 35 -15.64 2.20 0.34
N LEU A 36 -14.66 3.11 0.36
CA LEU A 36 -13.35 2.87 -0.23
C LEU A 36 -12.69 1.64 0.41
N GLY A 37 -12.80 1.48 1.73
CA GLY A 37 -12.28 0.33 2.48
C GLY A 37 -12.91 -0.99 2.05
N ILE A 38 -14.23 -1.03 1.91
CA ILE A 38 -14.95 -2.22 1.38
C ILE A 38 -14.47 -2.57 -0.02
N CYS A 39 -14.24 -1.56 -0.87
CA CYS A 39 -13.69 -1.80 -2.21
C CYS A 39 -12.26 -2.35 -2.13
N SER A 40 -11.41 -1.83 -1.25
CA SER A 40 -10.03 -2.30 -1.08
C SER A 40 -9.97 -3.68 -0.41
N PHE A 41 -10.92 -4.02 0.45
CA PHE A 41 -11.12 -5.38 0.95
C PHE A 41 -11.44 -6.33 -0.22
N ALA A 42 -12.46 -6.00 -1.02
CA ALA A 42 -12.96 -6.88 -2.08
C ALA A 42 -11.95 -7.06 -3.21
N ALA A 43 -11.24 -6.01 -3.61
CA ALA A 43 -10.32 -6.05 -4.74
C ALA A 43 -8.87 -6.39 -4.30
N PRO A 44 -7.99 -5.42 -3.97
CA PRO A 44 -6.58 -5.71 -3.66
C PRO A 44 -6.38 -6.59 -2.42
N GLY A 45 -7.27 -6.54 -1.43
CA GLY A 45 -7.21 -7.37 -0.23
C GLY A 45 -7.33 -8.86 -0.54
N LEU A 46 -8.42 -9.25 -1.21
CA LEU A 46 -8.62 -10.65 -1.64
C LEU A 46 -7.62 -11.10 -2.71
N TRP A 47 -7.20 -10.21 -3.62
CA TRP A 47 -6.11 -10.51 -4.54
C TRP A 47 -4.80 -10.82 -3.82
N GLY A 48 -4.49 -10.07 -2.75
CA GLY A 48 -3.33 -10.35 -1.90
C GLY A 48 -3.43 -11.69 -1.16
N ALA A 49 -4.62 -12.04 -0.65
CA ALA A 49 -4.86 -13.36 -0.05
C ALA A 49 -4.61 -14.50 -1.04
N MET A 50 -5.05 -14.33 -2.30
CA MET A 50 -4.88 -15.32 -3.35
C MET A 50 -3.42 -15.52 -3.73
N ASN A 51 -2.65 -14.43 -3.85
CA ASN A 51 -1.20 -14.52 -4.11
C ASN A 51 -0.44 -15.14 -2.94
N SER A 52 -0.92 -14.92 -1.70
CA SER A 52 -0.31 -15.48 -0.50
C SER A 52 -0.36 -17.00 -0.39
N LEU A 53 -1.19 -17.67 -1.20
CA LEU A 53 -1.16 -19.12 -1.36
C LEU A 53 0.06 -19.63 -2.14
N GLY A 54 0.78 -18.73 -2.81
CA GLY A 54 1.78 -19.09 -3.82
C GLY A 54 1.11 -19.55 -5.11
N ALA A 55 1.60 -19.07 -6.25
CA ALA A 55 1.05 -19.42 -7.58
C ALA A 55 -0.48 -19.20 -7.70
N GLY A 56 -1.06 -18.24 -6.96
CA GLY A 56 -2.50 -18.03 -6.93
C GLY A 56 -3.31 -19.22 -6.40
N GLY A 57 -2.66 -20.21 -5.75
CA GLY A 57 -3.28 -21.48 -5.32
C GLY A 57 -3.13 -22.63 -6.33
N LEU A 58 -2.46 -22.42 -7.47
CA LEU A 58 -2.14 -23.47 -8.43
C LEU A 58 -0.92 -24.28 -8.00
N GLN A 59 -0.67 -25.39 -8.70
CA GLN A 59 0.47 -26.26 -8.40
C GLN A 59 1.82 -25.65 -8.83
N LYS A 60 1.85 -24.94 -9.96
CA LYS A 60 3.09 -24.37 -10.53
C LYS A 60 2.97 -22.85 -10.64
N PRO A 61 4.01 -22.08 -10.28
CA PRO A 61 3.94 -20.62 -10.24
C PRO A 61 4.03 -19.95 -11.62
N TYR A 62 4.43 -20.65 -12.68
CA TYR A 62 4.84 -20.03 -13.94
C TYR A 62 3.75 -19.21 -14.63
N LEU A 63 2.58 -19.81 -14.87
CA LEU A 63 1.46 -19.14 -15.54
C LEU A 63 0.97 -17.93 -14.73
N VAL A 64 0.87 -18.09 -13.41
CA VAL A 64 0.45 -17.02 -12.50
C VAL A 64 1.46 -15.90 -12.43
N ASN A 65 2.75 -16.23 -12.38
CA ASN A 65 3.83 -15.25 -12.38
C ASN A 65 3.87 -14.49 -13.71
N THR A 66 3.66 -15.14 -14.86
CA THR A 66 3.47 -14.44 -16.15
C THR A 66 2.27 -13.49 -16.10
N GLY A 67 1.13 -13.96 -15.56
CA GLY A 67 -0.06 -13.13 -15.36
C GLY A 67 0.21 -11.92 -14.48
N ASN A 68 0.81 -12.11 -13.31
CA ASN A 68 1.14 -11.03 -12.38
C ASN A 68 2.14 -10.04 -12.98
N ALA A 69 3.15 -10.51 -13.70
CA ALA A 69 4.08 -9.64 -14.42
C ALA A 69 3.33 -8.73 -15.41
N LEU A 70 2.39 -9.30 -16.17
CA LEU A 70 1.52 -8.54 -17.06
C LEU A 70 0.61 -7.57 -16.29
N THR A 71 0.04 -7.99 -15.16
CA THR A 71 -0.77 -7.14 -14.27
C THR A 71 0.03 -5.91 -13.82
N PHE A 72 1.25 -6.08 -13.32
CA PHE A 72 2.08 -4.96 -12.86
C PHE A 72 2.54 -4.05 -14.00
N CYS A 73 2.90 -4.61 -15.16
CA CYS A 73 3.21 -3.82 -16.37
C CYS A 73 2.02 -2.93 -16.78
N LEU A 74 0.83 -3.52 -16.89
CA LEU A 74 -0.38 -2.79 -17.27
C LEU A 74 -0.84 -1.83 -16.19
N MET A 75 -0.59 -2.13 -14.91
CA MET A 75 -0.90 -1.25 -13.79
C MET A 75 -0.12 0.06 -13.86
N VAL A 76 1.17 0.02 -14.23
CA VAL A 76 1.97 1.23 -14.44
C VAL A 76 1.37 2.11 -15.55
N VAL A 77 0.99 1.49 -16.66
CA VAL A 77 0.39 2.19 -17.82
C VAL A 77 -1.00 2.74 -17.50
N SER A 78 -1.87 1.94 -16.86
CA SER A 78 -3.23 2.35 -16.55
C SER A 78 -3.30 3.40 -15.45
N CYS A 79 -2.41 3.34 -14.45
CA CYS A 79 -2.24 4.40 -13.46
C CYS A 79 -1.96 5.75 -14.13
N TRP A 80 -1.07 5.77 -15.14
CA TRP A 80 -0.80 6.98 -15.92
C TRP A 80 -2.03 7.51 -16.67
N LEU A 81 -2.80 6.61 -17.29
CA LEU A 81 -4.03 6.96 -18.03
C LEU A 81 -5.19 7.39 -17.11
N THR A 82 -5.11 7.10 -15.81
CA THR A 82 -6.22 7.32 -14.88
C THR A 82 -6.57 8.79 -14.73
N SER A 83 -5.58 9.70 -14.80
CA SER A 83 -5.83 11.14 -14.75
C SER A 83 -6.76 11.61 -15.87
N GLY A 84 -6.57 11.10 -17.08
CA GLY A 84 -7.46 11.36 -18.20
C GLY A 84 -8.83 10.72 -17.98
N LEU A 85 -8.88 9.47 -17.52
CA LEU A 85 -10.13 8.76 -17.26
C LEU A 85 -11.00 9.47 -16.20
N VAL A 86 -10.40 9.93 -15.10
CA VAL A 86 -11.10 10.65 -14.02
C VAL A 86 -11.71 11.95 -14.54
N LYS A 87 -11.03 12.65 -15.46
CA LYS A 87 -11.56 13.87 -16.09
C LYS A 87 -12.87 13.62 -16.86
N TYR A 88 -12.99 12.50 -17.57
CA TYR A 88 -14.16 12.20 -18.40
C TYR A 88 -15.26 11.43 -17.66
N VAL A 89 -14.88 10.42 -16.87
CA VAL A 89 -15.81 9.47 -16.23
C VAL A 89 -16.11 9.86 -14.77
N GLY A 90 -15.26 10.70 -14.17
CA GLY A 90 -15.34 11.10 -12.77
C GLY A 90 -14.75 10.04 -11.82
N ILE A 91 -14.26 10.51 -10.67
CA ILE A 91 -13.55 9.67 -9.68
C ILE A 91 -14.35 8.44 -9.21
N LYS A 92 -15.68 8.60 -9.09
CA LYS A 92 -16.60 7.52 -8.72
C LYS A 92 -16.63 6.42 -9.78
N GLY A 93 -16.77 6.79 -11.05
CA GLY A 93 -16.81 5.81 -12.13
C GLY A 93 -15.44 5.17 -12.36
N SER A 94 -14.34 5.91 -12.16
CA SER A 94 -12.99 5.35 -12.15
C SER A 94 -12.83 4.30 -11.05
N LEU A 95 -13.31 4.55 -9.82
CA LEU A 95 -13.27 3.54 -8.75
C LEU A 95 -14.07 2.28 -9.12
N VAL A 96 -15.27 2.44 -9.71
CA VAL A 96 -16.10 1.30 -10.17
C VAL A 96 -15.32 0.46 -11.19
N ILE A 97 -14.79 1.09 -12.26
CA ILE A 97 -13.98 0.40 -13.27
C ILE A 97 -12.78 -0.29 -12.62
N GLY A 98 -12.15 0.38 -11.67
CA GLY A 98 -10.98 -0.13 -10.96
C GLY A 98 -11.24 -1.42 -10.17
N THR A 99 -12.48 -1.71 -9.79
CA THR A 99 -12.82 -2.94 -9.05
C THR A 99 -13.18 -4.14 -9.94
N ILE A 100 -13.46 -3.94 -11.22
CA ILE A 100 -14.03 -4.99 -12.09
C ILE A 100 -13.01 -6.08 -12.41
N GLY A 101 -11.78 -5.73 -12.79
CA GLY A 101 -10.81 -6.70 -13.32
C GLY A 101 -10.35 -7.78 -12.35
N PHE A 102 -10.49 -7.57 -11.04
CA PHE A 102 -10.08 -8.53 -10.01
C PHE A 102 -10.90 -9.82 -10.07
N SER A 103 -12.23 -9.73 -10.29
CA SER A 103 -13.10 -10.90 -10.39
C SER A 103 -12.82 -11.72 -11.66
N VAL A 104 -12.49 -11.05 -12.77
CA VAL A 104 -12.13 -11.70 -14.04
C VAL A 104 -10.86 -12.52 -13.89
N TYR A 105 -9.86 -12.01 -13.17
CA TYR A 105 -8.64 -12.75 -12.87
C TYR A 105 -8.90 -13.99 -12.01
N SER A 106 -9.70 -13.87 -10.95
CA SER A 106 -10.10 -15.02 -10.12
C SER A 106 -10.91 -16.05 -10.91
N ALA A 107 -11.74 -15.61 -11.87
CA ALA A 107 -12.46 -16.50 -12.80
C ALA A 107 -11.49 -17.25 -13.73
N GLY A 108 -10.42 -16.58 -14.20
CA GLY A 108 -9.33 -17.22 -14.92
C GLY A 108 -8.65 -18.32 -14.12
N LEU A 109 -8.29 -18.05 -12.87
CA LEU A 109 -7.69 -19.03 -11.96
C LEU A 109 -8.65 -20.19 -11.64
N TYR A 110 -9.94 -19.92 -11.48
CA TYR A 110 -10.97 -20.95 -11.32
C TYR A 110 -11.02 -21.90 -12.52
N LEU A 111 -11.13 -21.37 -13.75
CA LEU A 111 -11.19 -22.22 -14.95
C LEU A 111 -9.88 -22.98 -15.18
N ASN A 112 -8.74 -22.38 -14.85
CA ASN A 112 -7.46 -23.07 -14.90
C ASN A 112 -7.42 -24.24 -13.91
N ASN A 113 -7.77 -23.98 -12.66
CA ASN A 113 -7.77 -24.99 -11.60
C ASN A 113 -8.74 -26.15 -11.91
N ARG A 114 -9.95 -25.84 -12.40
CA ARG A 114 -11.00 -26.85 -12.58
C ARG A 114 -10.92 -27.59 -13.92
N TYR A 115 -10.51 -26.87 -14.98
CA TYR A 115 -10.62 -27.33 -16.38
C TYR A 115 -9.31 -27.18 -17.18
N GLY A 116 -8.23 -26.65 -16.59
CA GLY A 116 -6.95 -26.48 -17.27
C GLY A 116 -6.90 -25.34 -18.29
N VAL A 117 -7.86 -24.41 -18.27
CA VAL A 117 -7.90 -23.27 -19.22
C VAL A 117 -6.84 -22.23 -18.85
N GLU A 118 -5.89 -21.95 -19.73
CA GLU A 118 -4.78 -21.03 -19.44
C GLU A 118 -5.01 -19.59 -19.94
N TRP A 119 -5.61 -19.43 -21.13
CA TRP A 119 -5.75 -18.11 -21.78
C TRP A 119 -6.51 -17.09 -20.91
N LEU A 120 -7.53 -17.55 -20.17
CA LEU A 120 -8.33 -16.68 -19.32
C LEU A 120 -7.54 -16.19 -18.10
N VAL A 121 -6.51 -16.91 -17.65
CA VAL A 121 -5.62 -16.42 -16.58
C VAL A 121 -4.87 -15.19 -17.07
N ILE A 122 -4.31 -15.23 -18.28
CA ILE A 122 -3.56 -14.11 -18.87
C ILE A 122 -4.50 -12.94 -19.22
N PHE A 123 -5.65 -13.22 -19.85
CA PHE A 123 -6.64 -12.20 -20.14
C PHE A 123 -7.18 -11.54 -18.86
N GLY A 124 -7.53 -12.35 -17.86
CA GLY A 124 -7.97 -11.87 -16.55
C GLY A 124 -6.89 -11.05 -15.84
N ALA A 125 -5.63 -11.46 -15.92
CA ALA A 125 -4.51 -10.71 -15.37
C ALA A 125 -4.33 -9.35 -16.06
N ALA A 126 -4.59 -9.28 -17.37
CA ALA A 126 -4.59 -8.02 -18.11
C ALA A 126 -5.73 -7.09 -17.66
N CYS A 127 -6.95 -7.60 -17.55
CA CYS A 127 -8.08 -6.87 -17.01
C CYS A 127 -7.82 -6.39 -15.57
N CYS A 128 -7.23 -7.25 -14.75
CA CYS A 128 -6.84 -6.93 -13.38
C CYS A 128 -5.77 -5.85 -13.33
N GLY A 129 -4.74 -5.88 -14.19
CA GLY A 129 -3.71 -4.84 -14.23
C GLY A 129 -4.24 -3.47 -14.61
N VAL A 130 -5.08 -3.42 -15.65
CA VAL A 130 -5.76 -2.17 -16.05
C VAL A 130 -6.63 -1.65 -14.92
N SER A 131 -7.46 -2.51 -14.33
CA SER A 131 -8.36 -2.14 -13.24
C SER A 131 -7.59 -1.71 -12.00
N ALA A 132 -6.53 -2.42 -11.62
CA ALA A 132 -5.69 -2.10 -10.48
C ALA A 132 -5.10 -0.70 -10.62
N GLY A 133 -4.48 -0.34 -11.75
CA GLY A 133 -3.88 0.99 -11.86
C GLY A 133 -4.90 2.12 -11.77
N ILE A 134 -6.11 1.91 -12.31
CA ILE A 134 -7.24 2.83 -12.13
C ILE A 134 -7.69 2.90 -10.67
N PHE A 135 -7.80 1.74 -10.01
CA PHE A 135 -8.21 1.61 -8.63
C PHE A 135 -7.26 2.36 -7.69
N TRP A 136 -5.96 2.05 -7.73
CA TRP A 136 -4.95 2.63 -6.85
C TRP A 136 -4.81 4.15 -7.06
N ALA A 137 -4.86 4.63 -8.30
CA ALA A 137 -4.83 6.06 -8.57
C ALA A 137 -6.09 6.77 -8.07
N SER A 138 -7.27 6.16 -8.27
CA SER A 138 -8.55 6.71 -7.77
C SER A 138 -8.60 6.71 -6.25
N GLU A 139 -8.16 5.61 -5.63
CA GLU A 139 -8.07 5.40 -4.20
C GLU A 139 -7.16 6.45 -3.53
N ALA A 140 -5.94 6.64 -4.06
CA ALA A 140 -5.02 7.65 -3.55
C ALA A 140 -5.64 9.06 -3.61
N ALA A 141 -6.31 9.41 -4.72
CA ALA A 141 -6.98 10.69 -4.85
C ALA A 141 -8.13 10.85 -3.84
N ILE A 142 -8.99 9.84 -3.68
CA ILE A 142 -10.09 9.87 -2.70
C ILE A 142 -9.53 10.01 -1.27
N ALA A 143 -8.51 9.22 -0.93
CA ALA A 143 -7.92 9.19 0.40
C ALA A 143 -7.23 10.52 0.79
N ILE A 144 -6.68 11.25 -0.19
CA ILE A 144 -6.04 12.54 0.04
C ILE A 144 -7.07 13.68 0.05
N VAL A 145 -8.01 13.68 -0.90
CA VAL A 145 -8.86 14.83 -1.18
C VAL A 145 -10.15 14.79 -0.37
N TYR A 146 -10.75 13.63 -0.07
CA TYR A 146 -12.04 13.62 0.65
C TYR A 146 -11.90 14.05 2.12
N PRO A 147 -10.93 13.53 2.89
CA PRO A 147 -10.65 13.98 4.25
C PRO A 147 -10.23 15.44 4.34
N GLU A 148 -10.48 16.04 5.51
CA GLU A 148 -9.81 17.27 5.92
C GLU A 148 -8.33 17.02 6.23
N PRO A 149 -7.41 17.97 5.99
CA PRO A 149 -5.99 17.81 6.27
C PRO A 149 -5.71 17.24 7.67
N LYS A 150 -6.32 17.82 8.71
CA LYS A 150 -6.20 17.37 10.12
C LYS A 150 -6.62 15.91 10.38
N ASN A 151 -7.52 15.37 9.57
CA ASN A 151 -8.10 14.02 9.74
C ASN A 151 -7.59 13.02 8.70
N ARG A 152 -6.77 13.46 7.74
CA ARG A 152 -6.33 12.68 6.58
C ARG A 152 -5.60 11.40 7.01
N GLY A 153 -4.59 11.53 7.87
CA GLY A 153 -3.80 10.39 8.33
C GLY A 153 -4.65 9.30 9.00
N ARG A 154 -5.57 9.69 9.89
CA ARG A 154 -6.48 8.75 10.58
C ARG A 154 -7.40 8.02 9.61
N LEU A 155 -7.98 8.72 8.64
CA LEU A 155 -8.88 8.12 7.65
C LEU A 155 -8.12 7.21 6.67
N VAL A 156 -6.90 7.58 6.27
CA VAL A 156 -6.02 6.74 5.45
C VAL A 156 -5.68 5.44 6.20
N ALA A 157 -5.30 5.52 7.48
CA ALA A 157 -4.98 4.34 8.29
C ALA A 157 -6.19 3.41 8.49
N TYR A 158 -7.37 3.98 8.79
CA TYR A 158 -8.61 3.24 8.90
C TYR A 158 -8.95 2.49 7.59
N TRP A 159 -8.87 3.21 6.47
CA TRP A 159 -9.09 2.64 5.16
C TRP A 159 -8.10 1.49 4.83
N LEU A 160 -6.79 1.71 5.02
CA LEU A 160 -5.75 0.68 4.79
C LEU A 160 -5.97 -0.60 5.60
N SER A 161 -6.60 -0.48 6.77
CA SER A 161 -6.92 -1.63 7.63
C SER A 161 -7.89 -2.59 6.95
N TRP A 162 -8.78 -2.12 6.08
CA TRP A 162 -9.69 -2.97 5.31
C TRP A 162 -8.97 -3.84 4.28
N THR A 163 -7.93 -3.31 3.62
CA THR A 163 -7.11 -4.10 2.69
C THR A 163 -6.44 -5.26 3.42
N ARG A 164 -5.95 -5.03 4.65
CA ARG A 164 -5.35 -6.07 5.49
C ARG A 164 -6.38 -7.07 6.00
N LEU A 165 -7.55 -6.60 6.38
CA LEU A 165 -8.66 -7.47 6.74
C LEU A 165 -9.02 -8.41 5.59
N GLY A 166 -9.00 -7.93 4.34
CA GLY A 166 -9.22 -8.75 3.15
C GLY A 166 -8.18 -9.86 3.01
N GLN A 167 -6.90 -9.55 3.24
CA GLN A 167 -5.82 -10.55 3.21
C GLN A 167 -6.02 -11.63 4.28
N ILE A 168 -6.33 -11.23 5.52
CA ILE A 168 -6.49 -12.15 6.66
C ILE A 168 -7.75 -13.02 6.49
N VAL A 169 -8.89 -12.42 6.12
CA VAL A 169 -10.15 -13.15 5.89
C VAL A 169 -10.00 -14.10 4.70
N GLY A 170 -9.39 -13.66 3.61
CA GLY A 170 -9.10 -14.53 2.46
C GLY A 170 -8.18 -15.69 2.84
N GLY A 171 -7.14 -15.44 3.64
CA GLY A 171 -6.27 -16.48 4.18
C GLY A 171 -7.01 -17.47 5.09
N ALA A 172 -7.94 -16.99 5.92
CA ALA A 172 -8.77 -17.84 6.77
C ALA A 172 -9.72 -18.74 5.97
N ILE A 173 -10.36 -18.19 4.92
CA ILE A 173 -11.19 -18.95 3.97
C ILE A 173 -10.36 -20.04 3.30
N ASN A 174 -9.15 -19.69 2.85
CA ASN A 174 -8.24 -20.64 2.22
C ASN A 174 -7.90 -21.80 3.15
N LEU A 175 -7.52 -21.49 4.39
CA LEU A 175 -7.16 -22.48 5.40
C LEU A 175 -8.35 -23.40 5.71
N GLY A 176 -9.53 -22.82 5.96
CA GLY A 176 -10.73 -23.60 6.26
C GLY A 176 -11.14 -24.56 5.12
N LEU A 177 -10.98 -24.15 3.86
CA LEU A 177 -11.35 -24.98 2.69
C LEU A 177 -10.28 -25.98 2.27
N ASN A 178 -9.07 -25.91 2.81
CA ASN A 178 -7.94 -26.75 2.41
C ASN A 178 -7.24 -27.46 3.58
N ALA A 179 -7.71 -27.35 4.82
CA ALA A 179 -7.06 -27.93 5.99
C ALA A 179 -6.82 -29.46 5.87
N ASP A 180 -7.71 -30.17 5.17
CA ASP A 180 -7.62 -31.62 4.99
C ASP A 180 -6.72 -32.05 3.81
N ARG A 181 -6.10 -31.10 3.08
CA ARG A 181 -5.29 -31.39 1.88
C ARG A 181 -3.79 -31.38 2.19
N SER A 182 -3.29 -32.52 2.68
CA SER A 182 -1.89 -32.70 3.10
C SER A 182 -0.87 -32.94 1.97
N GLN A 183 -1.32 -33.00 0.71
CA GLN A 183 -0.47 -33.32 -0.43
C GLN A 183 -0.07 -32.07 -1.22
N ALA A 184 0.96 -32.19 -2.07
CA ALA A 184 1.23 -31.20 -3.12
C ALA A 184 0.06 -31.11 -4.10
N GLY A 185 -0.11 -29.96 -4.75
CA GLY A 185 -1.12 -29.79 -5.78
C GLY A 185 -1.72 -28.40 -5.77
N GLN A 186 -3.01 -28.32 -6.10
CA GLN A 186 -3.74 -27.07 -6.18
C GLN A 186 -4.81 -26.97 -5.09
N VAL A 187 -5.13 -25.74 -4.70
CA VAL A 187 -6.20 -25.49 -3.73
C VAL A 187 -7.55 -25.93 -4.29
N SER A 188 -8.51 -26.13 -3.38
CA SER A 188 -9.91 -26.36 -3.71
C SER A 188 -10.44 -25.26 -4.62
N TRP A 189 -11.05 -25.64 -5.75
CA TRP A 189 -11.69 -24.69 -6.67
C TRP A 189 -12.77 -23.83 -6.00
N LYS A 190 -13.34 -24.31 -4.88
CA LYS A 190 -14.33 -23.59 -4.06
C LYS A 190 -13.78 -22.26 -3.52
N VAL A 191 -12.48 -22.17 -3.28
CA VAL A 191 -11.81 -20.93 -2.87
C VAL A 191 -12.07 -19.81 -3.89
N TYR A 192 -11.84 -20.11 -5.17
CA TYR A 192 -12.01 -19.12 -6.23
C TYR A 192 -13.47 -18.69 -6.37
N LEU A 193 -14.44 -19.59 -6.18
CA LEU A 193 -15.85 -19.19 -6.20
C LEU A 193 -16.19 -18.16 -5.12
N VAL A 194 -15.69 -18.37 -3.89
CA VAL A 194 -15.89 -17.40 -2.80
C VAL A 194 -15.24 -16.05 -3.17
N PHE A 195 -14.02 -16.07 -3.70
CA PHE A 195 -13.31 -14.84 -4.07
C PHE A 195 -13.99 -14.11 -5.23
N ILE A 196 -14.45 -14.83 -6.26
CA ILE A 196 -15.19 -14.26 -7.40
C ILE A 196 -16.46 -13.58 -6.91
N VAL A 197 -17.25 -14.23 -6.05
CA VAL A 197 -18.50 -13.65 -5.52
C VAL A 197 -18.20 -12.37 -4.74
N LEU A 198 -17.22 -12.40 -3.83
CA LEU A 198 -16.87 -11.21 -3.03
C LEU A 198 -16.29 -10.07 -3.89
N GLN A 199 -15.45 -10.39 -4.88
CA GLN A 199 -14.89 -9.41 -5.82
C GLN A 199 -15.94 -8.83 -6.75
N ALA A 200 -16.90 -9.63 -7.20
CA ALA A 200 -18.00 -9.18 -8.06
C ALA A 200 -18.94 -8.19 -7.34
N LEU A 201 -18.96 -8.18 -5.99
CA LEU A 201 -19.65 -7.17 -5.19
C LEU A 201 -18.89 -5.83 -5.12
N GLY A 202 -17.59 -5.81 -5.42
CA GLY A 202 -16.73 -4.62 -5.38
C GLY A 202 -17.27 -3.44 -6.20
N PRO A 203 -17.64 -3.61 -7.49
CA PRO A 203 -18.22 -2.56 -8.30
C PRO A 203 -19.51 -1.97 -7.70
N PHE A 204 -20.36 -2.81 -7.10
CA PHE A 204 -21.60 -2.36 -6.46
C PHE A 204 -21.31 -1.56 -5.18
N ALA A 205 -20.29 -1.96 -4.40
CA ALA A 205 -19.83 -1.17 -3.28
C ALA A 205 -19.27 0.19 -3.75
N ALA A 206 -18.49 0.23 -4.82
CA ALA A 206 -17.95 1.47 -5.40
C ALA A 206 -19.05 2.43 -5.88
N LEU A 207 -20.20 1.90 -6.33
CA LEU A 207 -21.38 2.73 -6.68
C LEU A 207 -21.99 3.45 -5.47
N LEU A 208 -21.69 3.04 -4.24
CA LEU A 208 -22.14 3.75 -3.03
C LEU A 208 -21.25 4.95 -2.69
N LEU A 209 -20.09 5.11 -3.35
CA LEU A 209 -19.22 6.26 -3.14
C LEU A 209 -19.93 7.57 -3.55
N ASN A 210 -19.78 8.62 -2.77
CA ASN A 210 -20.27 9.93 -3.14
C ASN A 210 -19.39 10.57 -4.20
N LYS A 211 -20.02 11.37 -5.08
CA LYS A 211 -19.29 12.28 -5.95
C LYS A 211 -18.62 13.37 -5.09
N PRO A 212 -17.47 13.96 -5.52
CA PRO A 212 -16.78 15.00 -4.77
C PRO A 212 -17.70 16.13 -4.30
N SER A 213 -18.60 16.60 -5.18
CA SER A 213 -19.57 17.67 -4.89
C SER A 213 -20.62 17.31 -3.83
N GLN A 214 -20.77 16.03 -3.49
CA GLN A 214 -21.74 15.54 -2.51
C GLN A 214 -21.10 15.33 -1.12
N VAL A 215 -19.78 15.35 -1.02
CA VAL A 215 -19.05 15.13 0.23
C VAL A 215 -19.14 16.38 1.10
N GLN A 216 -19.56 16.19 2.35
CA GLN A 216 -19.72 17.26 3.33
C GLN A 216 -18.62 17.14 4.38
N ARG A 217 -17.60 18.00 4.30
CA ARG A 217 -16.54 18.11 5.32
C ARG A 217 -17.07 18.86 6.55
N ALA A 218 -16.48 18.62 7.72
CA ALA A 218 -16.85 19.31 8.96
C ALA A 218 -16.60 20.83 8.90
N SER A 219 -15.62 21.24 8.09
CA SER A 219 -15.25 22.62 7.75
C SER A 219 -16.13 23.28 6.70
N GLY A 220 -17.09 22.56 6.10
CA GLY A 220 -17.95 23.08 5.04
C GLY A 220 -17.27 23.33 3.69
N LYS A 221 -15.93 23.27 3.60
CA LYS A 221 -15.19 23.47 2.35
C LYS A 221 -15.46 22.34 1.35
N PRO A 222 -15.75 22.65 0.07
CA PRO A 222 -16.00 21.64 -0.96
C PRO A 222 -14.75 20.82 -1.28
N VAL A 223 -14.96 19.61 -1.80
CA VAL A 223 -13.90 18.72 -2.29
C VAL A 223 -13.58 19.09 -3.73
N ASP A 224 -12.37 19.62 -3.96
CA ASP A 224 -11.88 19.98 -5.28
C ASP A 224 -10.83 18.97 -5.79
N LEU A 225 -10.98 18.51 -7.03
CA LEU A 225 -10.13 17.53 -7.69
C LEU A 225 -9.15 18.18 -8.70
N ALA A 226 -8.69 19.40 -8.43
CA ALA A 226 -7.76 20.16 -9.28
C ALA A 226 -6.44 19.44 -9.65
N ILE A 227 -6.12 18.33 -8.98
CA ILE A 227 -4.92 17.50 -9.23
C ILE A 227 -4.90 16.94 -10.67
N PHE A 228 -6.05 16.85 -11.35
CA PHE A 228 -6.16 16.26 -12.69
C PHE A 228 -6.16 17.25 -13.86
N ASP A 229 -6.03 18.55 -13.60
CA ASP A 229 -6.24 19.58 -14.65
C ASP A 229 -5.10 19.70 -15.66
N HIS A 230 -3.86 19.36 -15.29
CA HIS A 230 -2.68 19.48 -16.17
C HIS A 230 -1.75 18.24 -16.17
N PRO A 231 -2.14 17.13 -16.83
CA PRO A 231 -1.39 15.87 -16.80
C PRO A 231 0.06 15.97 -17.32
N TRP A 232 0.30 16.75 -18.37
CA TRP A 232 1.64 16.86 -18.98
C TRP A 232 2.63 17.65 -18.11
N LYS A 233 2.13 18.69 -17.42
CA LYS A 233 2.95 19.47 -16.47
C LYS A 233 3.35 18.59 -15.30
N GLU A 234 2.43 17.80 -14.77
CA GLU A 234 2.73 16.86 -13.70
C GLU A 234 3.62 15.71 -14.14
N PHE A 235 3.52 15.25 -15.40
CA PHE A 235 4.48 14.29 -15.94
C PHE A 235 5.90 14.86 -15.90
N LYS A 236 6.12 16.05 -16.48
CA LYS A 236 7.46 16.68 -16.50
C LYS A 236 7.99 16.92 -15.09
N ALA A 237 7.14 17.37 -14.16
CA ALA A 237 7.51 17.59 -12.77
C ALA A 237 7.83 16.28 -12.02
N THR A 238 7.07 15.22 -12.29
CA THR A 238 7.26 13.89 -11.69
C THR A 238 8.53 13.24 -12.23
N SER A 239 8.79 13.30 -13.54
CA SER A 239 10.03 12.80 -14.16
C SER A 239 11.27 13.54 -13.63
N LYS A 240 11.17 14.87 -13.44
CA LYS A 240 12.25 15.63 -12.78
C LYS A 240 12.46 15.20 -11.32
N THR A 241 11.39 14.81 -10.63
CA THR A 241 11.45 14.34 -9.23
C THR A 241 12.04 12.93 -9.14
N PHE A 242 11.76 12.05 -10.12
CA PHE A 242 12.36 10.73 -10.23
C PHE A 242 13.87 10.80 -10.41
N LEU A 243 14.36 11.76 -11.21
CA LEU A 243 15.79 11.96 -11.46
C LEU A 243 16.54 12.66 -10.32
N LYS A 244 15.89 12.93 -9.19
CA LYS A 244 16.57 13.46 -8.00
C LYS A 244 17.51 12.41 -7.43
N LYS A 245 18.72 12.86 -7.06
CA LYS A 245 19.77 11.99 -6.53
C LYS A 245 19.28 11.17 -5.33
N GLU A 246 18.50 11.79 -4.45
CA GLU A 246 17.93 11.15 -3.26
C GLU A 246 17.04 9.97 -3.60
N PHE A 247 16.14 10.15 -4.58
CA PHE A 247 15.23 9.09 -4.99
C PHE A 247 15.96 7.99 -5.75
N LEU A 248 16.85 8.36 -6.68
CA LEU A 248 17.65 7.40 -7.46
C LEU A 248 18.50 6.48 -6.58
N LEU A 249 19.08 6.99 -5.49
CA LEU A 249 19.82 6.19 -4.51
C LEU A 249 18.94 5.17 -3.78
N LEU A 250 17.63 5.41 -3.68
CA LEU A 250 16.66 4.50 -3.04
C LEU A 250 16.03 3.51 -4.02
N VAL A 251 16.09 3.73 -5.34
CA VAL A 251 15.39 2.89 -6.34
C VAL A 251 15.76 1.42 -6.23
N LEU A 252 17.05 1.10 -6.07
CA LEU A 252 17.49 -0.30 -5.92
C LEU A 252 17.05 -0.92 -4.59
N TRP A 253 17.01 -0.13 -3.52
CA TRP A 253 16.58 -0.58 -2.21
C TRP A 253 15.07 -0.81 -2.12
N ILE A 254 14.28 0.08 -2.74
CA ILE A 254 12.85 -0.15 -2.96
C ILE A 254 12.67 -1.42 -3.79
N GLY A 255 13.47 -1.54 -4.86
CA GLY A 255 13.42 -2.66 -5.79
C GLY A 255 13.64 -4.02 -5.13
N GLN A 256 14.73 -4.22 -4.39
CA GLN A 256 14.96 -5.49 -3.68
C GLN A 256 13.84 -5.82 -2.68
N GLY A 257 13.31 -4.79 -2.02
CA GLY A 257 12.23 -4.93 -1.05
C GLY A 257 11.02 -5.59 -1.70
N VAL A 258 10.53 -5.03 -2.80
CA VAL A 258 9.34 -5.57 -3.48
C VAL A 258 9.62 -6.75 -4.40
N TYR A 259 10.85 -6.89 -4.91
CA TYR A 259 11.26 -8.05 -5.69
C TYR A 259 11.09 -9.33 -4.86
N SER A 260 11.31 -9.25 -3.55
CA SER A 260 11.13 -10.35 -2.59
C SER A 260 9.77 -11.04 -2.69
N GLU A 261 8.72 -10.30 -3.06
CA GLU A 261 7.33 -10.79 -3.04
C GLU A 261 7.12 -12.05 -3.88
N ALA A 262 7.46 -11.99 -5.17
CA ALA A 262 7.32 -13.14 -6.06
C ALA A 262 8.19 -14.32 -5.60
N VAL A 263 9.33 -14.04 -4.95
CA VAL A 263 10.27 -15.06 -4.46
C VAL A 263 9.65 -15.90 -3.36
N PHE A 264 9.16 -15.27 -2.28
CA PHE A 264 8.59 -16.04 -1.17
C PHE A 264 7.25 -16.70 -1.51
N PHE A 265 6.46 -16.13 -2.42
CA PHE A 265 5.25 -16.79 -2.95
C PHE A 265 5.58 -17.97 -3.87
N SER A 266 6.61 -17.86 -4.72
CA SER A 266 7.05 -19.01 -5.54
C SER A 266 7.67 -20.11 -4.67
N TYR A 267 8.44 -19.73 -3.64
CA TYR A 267 9.00 -20.65 -2.66
C TYR A 267 7.92 -21.50 -1.98
N ILE A 268 6.87 -20.87 -1.44
CA ILE A 268 5.81 -21.64 -0.78
C ILE A 268 5.01 -22.48 -1.79
N ALA A 269 4.84 -22.01 -3.03
CA ALA A 269 4.15 -22.74 -4.09
C ALA A 269 4.86 -24.05 -4.48
N LEU A 270 6.20 -24.04 -4.51
CA LEU A 270 7.01 -25.15 -5.01
C LEU A 270 7.26 -26.24 -3.96
N TRP A 271 7.47 -25.86 -2.70
CA TRP A 271 8.04 -26.77 -1.69
C TRP A 271 7.07 -27.19 -0.58
N PHE A 272 5.78 -26.85 -0.67
CA PHE A 272 4.81 -27.08 0.42
C PHE A 272 3.51 -27.74 -0.06
N SER A 273 2.88 -28.48 0.86
CA SER A 273 1.54 -29.03 0.68
C SER A 273 0.47 -27.94 0.57
N VAL A 274 -0.70 -28.28 0.03
CA VAL A 274 -1.81 -27.33 -0.13
C VAL A 274 -2.23 -26.72 1.22
N ARG A 275 -2.37 -27.53 2.28
CA ARG A 275 -2.76 -27.05 3.61
C ARG A 275 -1.70 -26.17 4.26
N SER A 276 -0.42 -26.47 4.06
CA SER A 276 0.69 -25.65 4.54
C SER A 276 0.73 -24.27 3.88
N ARG A 277 0.48 -24.20 2.57
CA ARG A 277 0.34 -22.92 1.85
C ARG A 277 -0.85 -22.11 2.34
N ALA A 278 -1.97 -22.78 2.60
CA ALA A 278 -3.16 -22.15 3.15
C ALA A 278 -2.91 -21.55 4.55
N LEU A 279 -2.20 -22.29 5.42
CA LEU A 279 -1.71 -21.76 6.70
C LEU A 279 -0.80 -20.55 6.50
N GLY A 280 0.14 -20.65 5.55
CA GLY A 280 1.00 -19.56 5.12
C GLY A 280 0.23 -18.29 4.79
N SER A 281 -0.83 -18.40 3.98
CA SER A 281 -1.66 -17.25 3.58
C SER A 281 -2.39 -16.56 4.73
N PHE A 282 -2.74 -17.29 5.79
CA PHE A 282 -3.39 -16.72 6.97
C PHE A 282 -2.38 -16.07 7.92
N VAL A 283 -1.31 -16.79 8.25
CA VAL A 283 -0.27 -16.34 9.19
C VAL A 283 0.50 -15.14 8.62
N SER A 284 0.78 -15.13 7.32
CA SER A 284 1.52 -14.04 6.66
C SER A 284 0.81 -12.70 6.82
N GLY A 285 -0.52 -12.66 6.69
CA GLY A 285 -1.33 -11.46 6.89
C GLY A 285 -1.24 -10.92 8.32
N ILE A 286 -1.34 -11.81 9.32
CA ILE A 286 -1.25 -11.43 10.75
C ILE A 286 0.13 -10.88 11.07
N VAL A 287 1.18 -11.58 10.65
CA VAL A 287 2.56 -11.18 10.93
C VAL A 287 2.91 -9.87 10.23
N ALA A 288 2.45 -9.65 9.01
CA ALA A 288 2.61 -8.37 8.31
C ALA A 288 1.97 -7.23 9.13
N VAL A 289 0.74 -7.40 9.61
CA VAL A 289 0.08 -6.37 10.44
C VAL A 289 0.89 -6.09 11.71
N ILE A 290 1.34 -7.12 12.42
CA ILE A 290 2.13 -6.94 13.65
C ILE A 290 3.44 -6.21 13.36
N ALA A 291 4.23 -6.70 12.39
CA ALA A 291 5.53 -6.11 12.03
C ALA A 291 5.38 -4.65 11.58
N GLY A 292 4.35 -4.36 10.79
CA GLY A 292 4.05 -3.00 10.32
C GLY A 292 3.72 -2.03 11.45
N ASN A 293 2.90 -2.46 12.43
CA ASN A 293 2.55 -1.65 13.59
C ASN A 293 3.74 -1.44 14.54
N LEU A 294 4.54 -2.47 14.80
CA LEU A 294 5.75 -2.35 15.64
C LEU A 294 6.73 -1.32 15.07
N LEU A 295 6.95 -1.34 13.75
CA LEU A 295 7.79 -0.35 13.10
C LEU A 295 7.17 1.06 13.16
N GLY A 296 5.86 1.18 12.96
CA GLY A 296 5.15 2.45 13.11
C GLY A 296 5.34 3.06 14.51
N LEU A 297 5.11 2.26 15.56
CA LEU A 297 5.34 2.68 16.95
C LEU A 297 6.79 3.12 17.19
N TRP A 298 7.78 2.42 16.63
CA TRP A 298 9.19 2.80 16.74
C TRP A 298 9.52 4.11 16.02
N LEU A 299 8.92 4.36 14.86
CA LEU A 299 9.20 5.54 14.04
C LEU A 299 8.42 6.77 14.50
N ASP A 300 7.25 6.60 15.11
CA ASP A 300 6.37 7.69 15.54
C ASP A 300 6.66 8.17 16.97
N GLN A 301 7.44 7.41 17.76
CA GLN A 301 7.80 7.81 19.12
C GLN A 301 8.66 9.08 19.16
N ASN A 302 8.37 10.02 20.05
CA ASN A 302 9.11 11.29 20.15
C ASN A 302 10.23 11.30 21.21
N HIS A 303 10.41 10.21 21.96
CA HIS A 303 11.45 10.11 22.99
C HIS A 303 12.87 9.93 22.43
N ILE A 304 13.00 9.42 21.20
CA ILE A 304 14.28 9.17 20.54
C ILE A 304 14.40 10.10 19.33
N ALA A 305 15.57 10.74 19.18
CA ALA A 305 15.84 11.63 18.06
C ALA A 305 15.62 10.93 16.70
N LEU A 306 15.01 11.67 15.76
CA LEU A 306 14.69 11.21 14.40
C LEU A 306 15.87 10.49 13.72
N GLN A 307 17.07 11.07 13.80
CA GLN A 307 18.31 10.51 13.25
C GLN A 307 18.58 9.09 13.78
N LYS A 308 18.52 8.92 15.11
CA LYS A 308 18.81 7.64 15.77
C LYS A 308 17.76 6.60 15.42
N ARG A 309 16.46 6.93 15.52
CA ARG A 309 15.38 5.96 15.24
C ARG A 309 15.37 5.51 13.77
N SER A 310 15.62 6.41 12.82
CA SER A 310 15.68 6.07 11.39
C SER A 310 16.89 5.21 11.03
N ARG A 311 18.08 5.53 11.57
CA ARG A 311 19.31 4.74 11.36
C ARG A 311 19.20 3.35 11.99
N TRP A 312 18.65 3.25 13.21
CA TRP A 312 18.40 1.97 13.88
C TRP A 312 17.38 1.11 13.13
N ALA A 313 16.27 1.70 12.70
CA ALA A 313 15.27 0.99 11.91
C ALA A 313 15.90 0.40 10.64
N PHE A 314 16.67 1.20 9.88
CA PHE A 314 17.36 0.72 8.69
C PHE A 314 18.34 -0.41 9.01
N ALA A 315 19.21 -0.24 10.01
CA ALA A 315 20.18 -1.25 10.40
C ALA A 315 19.51 -2.59 10.78
N VAL A 316 18.47 -2.55 11.62
CA VAL A 316 17.74 -3.75 12.04
C VAL A 316 17.07 -4.43 10.84
N ILE A 317 16.36 -3.67 10.00
CA ILE A 317 15.66 -4.22 8.83
C ILE A 317 16.67 -4.88 7.87
N MET A 318 17.78 -4.21 7.56
CA MET A 318 18.79 -4.75 6.64
C MET A 318 19.49 -5.98 7.22
N THR A 319 19.89 -5.96 8.50
CA THR A 319 20.55 -7.10 9.14
C THR A 319 19.64 -8.32 9.21
N LEU A 320 18.37 -8.15 9.61
CA LEU A 320 17.40 -9.24 9.65
C LEU A 320 17.14 -9.82 8.25
N GLN A 321 16.95 -8.97 7.24
CA GLN A 321 16.82 -9.43 5.87
C GLN A 321 18.02 -10.23 5.39
N GLY A 322 19.25 -9.77 5.67
CA GLY A 322 20.45 -10.52 5.35
C GLY A 322 20.45 -11.93 5.95
N GLY A 323 20.09 -12.04 7.23
CA GLY A 323 19.94 -13.34 7.90
C GLY A 323 18.88 -14.24 7.26
N TRP A 324 17.72 -13.69 6.90
CA TRP A 324 16.65 -14.45 6.25
C TRP A 324 17.00 -14.85 4.81
N TRP A 325 17.72 -14.02 4.06
CA TRP A 325 18.22 -14.38 2.73
C TRP A 325 19.26 -15.48 2.78
N ILE A 326 20.18 -15.46 3.75
CA ILE A 326 21.11 -16.55 3.98
C ILE A 326 20.34 -17.84 4.28
N TRP A 327 19.39 -17.80 5.21
CA TRP A 327 18.56 -18.95 5.57
C TRP A 327 17.80 -19.50 4.36
N LEU A 328 17.12 -18.63 3.59
CA LEU A 328 16.38 -19.06 2.40
C LEU A 328 17.33 -19.66 1.36
N THR A 329 18.49 -19.05 1.12
CA THR A 329 19.48 -19.52 0.14
C THR A 329 19.95 -20.94 0.48
N VAL A 330 20.27 -21.20 1.75
CA VAL A 330 20.65 -22.55 2.22
C VAL A 330 19.52 -23.55 1.98
N ASN A 331 18.28 -23.18 2.32
CA ASN A 331 17.11 -24.03 2.12
C ASN A 331 16.88 -24.35 0.63
N VAL A 332 16.77 -23.35 -0.24
CA VAL A 332 16.46 -23.60 -1.67
C VAL A 332 17.58 -24.33 -2.39
N THR A 333 18.83 -24.17 -1.97
CA THR A 333 19.96 -24.91 -2.55
C THR A 333 19.87 -26.40 -2.24
N GLN A 334 19.42 -26.74 -1.03
CA GLN A 334 19.14 -28.12 -0.64
C GLN A 334 17.89 -28.64 -1.37
N TYR A 335 16.80 -27.89 -1.34
CA TYR A 335 15.50 -28.32 -1.87
C TYR A 335 15.51 -28.49 -3.40
N HIS A 336 16.32 -27.71 -4.11
CA HIS A 336 16.50 -27.87 -5.55
C HIS A 336 17.13 -29.23 -5.93
N ARG A 337 17.85 -29.87 -5.01
CA ARG A 337 18.45 -31.20 -5.21
C ARG A 337 17.52 -32.32 -4.75
N GLU A 338 16.91 -32.14 -3.58
CA GLU A 338 16.10 -33.18 -2.91
C GLU A 338 14.64 -33.20 -3.35
N LEU A 339 14.16 -32.10 -3.94
CA LEU A 339 12.79 -31.86 -4.36
C LEU A 339 11.72 -32.20 -3.29
N PRO A 340 11.85 -31.72 -2.04
CA PRO A 340 10.92 -32.06 -0.97
C PRO A 340 9.57 -31.36 -1.13
N THR A 341 8.54 -31.94 -0.51
CA THR A 341 7.26 -31.26 -0.26
C THR A 341 7.00 -31.30 1.24
N PHE A 342 6.98 -30.14 1.89
CA PHE A 342 6.74 -30.03 3.33
C PHE A 342 5.27 -29.87 3.64
N ASP A 343 4.77 -30.75 4.49
CA ASP A 343 3.52 -30.59 5.20
C ASP A 343 3.73 -30.05 6.62
N TRP A 344 2.72 -29.40 7.20
CA TRP A 344 2.80 -28.84 8.56
C TRP A 344 3.05 -29.88 9.66
N SER A 345 2.84 -31.17 9.35
CA SER A 345 3.06 -32.28 10.26
C SER A 345 4.46 -32.88 10.11
N ASP A 346 5.21 -32.48 9.08
CA ASP A 346 6.48 -33.09 8.74
C ASP A 346 7.63 -32.57 9.62
N PRO A 347 8.61 -33.44 9.95
CA PRO A 347 9.87 -32.99 10.53
C PRO A 347 10.55 -31.96 9.62
N GLY A 348 11.00 -30.84 10.21
CA GLY A 348 11.66 -29.78 9.46
C GLY A 348 10.72 -28.73 8.86
N PHE A 349 9.40 -28.88 8.98
CA PHE A 349 8.43 -27.85 8.57
C PHE A 349 8.75 -26.48 9.16
N GLY A 350 9.08 -26.40 10.46
CA GLY A 350 9.43 -25.13 11.10
C GLY A 350 10.64 -24.43 10.45
N ARG A 351 11.66 -25.20 10.04
CA ARG A 351 12.84 -24.68 9.31
C ARG A 351 12.46 -24.16 7.92
N ALA A 352 11.58 -24.86 7.22
CA ALA A 352 11.15 -24.48 5.89
C ALA A 352 10.16 -23.30 5.91
N PHE A 353 9.18 -23.33 6.81
CA PHE A 353 8.07 -22.39 6.88
C PHE A 353 8.45 -21.09 7.60
N GLY A 354 9.30 -21.15 8.62
CA GLY A 354 9.70 -19.97 9.39
C GLY A 354 10.29 -18.87 8.52
N VAL A 355 11.21 -19.21 7.60
CA VAL A 355 11.82 -18.24 6.69
C VAL A 355 10.80 -17.54 5.79
N PHE A 356 9.74 -18.23 5.34
CA PHE A 356 8.66 -17.62 4.56
C PHE A 356 7.93 -16.54 5.38
N VAL A 357 7.55 -16.85 6.63
CA VAL A 357 6.86 -15.92 7.52
C VAL A 357 7.72 -14.69 7.81
N PHE A 358 9.01 -14.89 8.06
CA PHE A 358 9.94 -13.80 8.32
C PHE A 358 10.23 -12.94 7.09
N LEU A 359 10.29 -13.52 5.89
CA LEU A 359 10.43 -12.75 4.65
C LEU A 359 9.20 -11.87 4.38
N VAL A 360 7.99 -12.35 4.67
CA VAL A 360 6.78 -11.51 4.61
C VAL A 360 6.87 -10.36 5.61
N ALA A 361 7.31 -10.63 6.85
CA ALA A 361 7.55 -9.59 7.84
C ALA A 361 8.57 -8.55 7.32
N GLY A 362 9.67 -9.02 6.73
CA GLY A 362 10.73 -8.19 6.15
C GLY A 362 10.25 -7.32 5.00
N PHE A 363 9.45 -7.88 4.09
CA PHE A 363 8.77 -7.12 3.04
C PHE A 363 7.92 -6.00 3.64
N GLN A 364 7.12 -6.31 4.66
CA GLN A 364 6.24 -5.33 5.28
C GLN A 364 6.99 -4.23 6.02
N LEU A 365 8.11 -4.56 6.68
CA LEU A 365 9.00 -3.60 7.33
C LEU A 365 9.64 -2.66 6.30
N ASN A 366 10.20 -3.20 5.21
CA ASN A 366 10.79 -2.38 4.14
C ASN A 366 9.76 -1.46 3.52
N TYR A 367 8.59 -2.00 3.23
CA TYR A 367 7.49 -1.27 2.62
C TYR A 367 7.07 -0.05 3.47
N ASN A 368 6.81 -0.25 4.76
CA ASN A 368 6.46 0.85 5.67
C ASN A 368 7.62 1.83 5.84
N PHE A 369 8.85 1.34 5.93
CA PHE A 369 10.03 2.19 6.03
C PHE A 369 10.23 3.04 4.77
N ALA A 370 9.92 2.53 3.58
CA ALA A 370 10.00 3.28 2.33
C ALA A 370 9.06 4.49 2.34
N PHE A 371 7.80 4.31 2.76
CA PHE A 371 6.86 5.43 2.93
C PHE A 371 7.37 6.46 3.92
N PHE A 372 7.92 6.01 5.05
CA PHE A 372 8.53 6.90 6.03
C PHE A 372 9.69 7.70 5.44
N LEU A 373 10.63 7.03 4.74
CA LEU A 373 11.77 7.69 4.10
C LEU A 373 11.33 8.73 3.07
N ILE A 374 10.36 8.37 2.22
CA ILE A 374 9.78 9.28 1.23
C ILE A 374 9.18 10.52 1.90
N GLY A 375 8.47 10.34 3.02
CA GLY A 375 7.94 11.46 3.80
C GLY A 375 9.02 12.35 4.44
N GLN A 376 10.21 11.81 4.74
CA GLN A 376 11.30 12.60 5.32
C GLN A 376 12.13 13.37 4.28
N ILE A 377 12.29 12.83 3.07
CA ILE A 377 13.09 13.48 2.00
C ILE A 377 12.31 14.54 1.21
N SER A 378 10.99 14.59 1.35
CA SER A 378 10.15 15.59 0.68
C SER A 378 10.30 16.96 1.34
N LYS A 379 10.25 18.04 0.54
CA LYS A 379 10.41 19.43 1.04
C LYS A 379 9.08 20.17 1.21
N ASN A 380 8.03 19.71 0.52
CA ASN A 380 6.69 20.26 0.62
C ASN A 380 5.65 19.18 0.33
N SER A 381 4.39 19.47 0.66
CA SER A 381 3.27 18.52 0.52
C SER A 381 3.05 18.03 -0.91
N GLN A 382 3.26 18.90 -1.92
CA GLN A 382 3.15 18.50 -3.33
C GLN A 382 4.26 17.52 -3.73
N GLU A 383 5.48 17.73 -3.23
CA GLU A 383 6.61 16.82 -3.45
C GLU A 383 6.40 15.48 -2.75
N THR A 384 5.82 15.46 -1.55
CA THR A 384 5.43 14.21 -0.86
C THR A 384 4.47 13.38 -1.71
N ILE A 385 3.46 14.01 -2.32
CA ILE A 385 2.50 13.32 -3.20
C ILE A 385 3.22 12.72 -4.42
N ARG A 386 4.07 13.51 -5.09
CA ARG A 386 4.82 13.05 -6.27
C ARG A 386 5.79 11.92 -5.94
N LEU A 387 6.56 12.03 -4.85
CA LEU A 387 7.48 10.99 -4.42
C LEU A 387 6.74 9.71 -3.98
N SER A 388 5.58 9.83 -3.34
CA SER A 388 4.75 8.68 -2.98
C SER A 388 4.22 7.96 -4.22
N ALA A 389 3.81 8.72 -5.25
CA ALA A 389 3.40 8.15 -6.54
C ALA A 389 4.59 7.47 -7.26
N LEU A 390 5.78 8.07 -7.23
CA LEU A 390 6.99 7.49 -7.80
C LEU A 390 7.43 6.23 -7.07
N LEU A 391 7.32 6.19 -5.74
CA LEU A 391 7.57 4.99 -4.94
C LEU A 391 6.70 3.85 -5.46
N ARG A 392 5.38 4.05 -5.55
CA ARG A 392 4.44 3.04 -6.08
C ARG A 392 4.75 2.59 -7.50
N ALA A 393 5.06 3.53 -8.39
CA ALA A 393 5.41 3.21 -9.77
C ALA A 393 6.71 2.38 -9.85
N THR A 394 7.70 2.74 -9.04
CA THR A 394 8.98 2.01 -8.94
C THR A 394 8.76 0.61 -8.37
N GLU A 395 7.96 0.48 -7.31
CA GLU A 395 7.57 -0.81 -6.74
C GLU A 395 6.93 -1.72 -7.79
N SER A 396 5.95 -1.19 -8.52
CA SER A 396 5.23 -1.92 -9.56
C SER A 396 6.16 -2.41 -10.67
N GLY A 397 7.10 -1.57 -11.11
CA GLY A 397 8.09 -1.95 -12.13
C GLY A 397 9.00 -3.09 -11.66
N TRP A 398 9.47 -3.04 -10.42
CA TRP A 398 10.29 -4.11 -9.85
C TRP A 398 9.50 -5.40 -9.60
N GLN A 399 8.23 -5.31 -9.19
CA GLN A 399 7.34 -6.47 -9.09
C GLN A 399 7.12 -7.11 -10.46
N ALA A 400 6.91 -6.31 -11.51
CA ALA A 400 6.80 -6.84 -12.87
C ALA A 400 8.04 -7.64 -13.30
N ILE A 401 9.24 -7.12 -13.00
CA ILE A 401 10.50 -7.84 -13.24
C ILE A 401 10.58 -9.12 -12.40
N SER A 402 10.22 -9.05 -11.12
CA SER A 402 10.30 -10.20 -10.21
C SER A 402 9.36 -11.33 -10.60
N TYR A 403 8.09 -11.04 -10.84
CA TYR A 403 7.14 -12.02 -11.35
C TYR A 403 7.51 -12.47 -12.77
N GLY A 404 8.04 -11.58 -13.61
CA GLY A 404 8.51 -11.93 -14.95
C GLY A 404 9.64 -12.96 -14.91
N LEU A 405 10.68 -12.74 -14.11
CA LEU A 405 11.74 -13.71 -13.89
C LEU A 405 11.22 -14.97 -13.20
N GLY A 406 10.32 -14.82 -12.22
CA GLY A 406 9.64 -15.93 -11.55
C GLY A 406 8.76 -16.79 -12.47
N SER A 407 8.48 -16.37 -13.69
CA SER A 407 7.81 -17.22 -14.69
C SER A 407 8.75 -18.29 -15.27
N VAL A 408 10.07 -18.07 -15.19
CA VAL A 408 11.11 -18.99 -15.66
C VAL A 408 11.42 -20.01 -14.55
N PRO A 409 11.33 -21.33 -14.82
CA PRO A 409 11.50 -22.37 -13.79
C PRO A 409 12.77 -22.29 -12.94
N LEU A 410 13.90 -21.97 -13.56
CA LEU A 410 15.18 -21.83 -12.85
C LEU A 410 15.15 -20.66 -11.87
N PHE A 411 14.59 -19.52 -12.29
CA PHE A 411 14.48 -18.33 -11.46
C PHE A 411 13.45 -18.50 -10.35
N ALA A 412 12.31 -19.15 -10.63
CA ALA A 412 11.28 -19.45 -9.64
C ALA A 412 11.78 -20.37 -8.51
N SER A 413 12.64 -21.33 -8.84
CA SER A 413 13.14 -22.33 -7.89
C SER A 413 14.33 -21.83 -7.08
N ILE A 414 15.35 -21.25 -7.73
CA ILE A 414 16.59 -20.82 -7.06
C ILE A 414 17.08 -19.43 -7.52
N GLY A 415 16.99 -19.11 -8.81
CA GLY A 415 17.71 -17.98 -9.39
C GLY A 415 17.29 -16.63 -8.82
N SER A 416 15.99 -16.44 -8.57
CA SER A 416 15.47 -15.21 -7.98
C SER A 416 15.89 -15.01 -6.52
N VAL A 417 16.17 -16.09 -5.78
CA VAL A 417 16.69 -16.00 -4.41
C VAL A 417 18.11 -15.42 -4.43
N TYR A 418 18.98 -15.99 -5.27
CA TYR A 418 20.35 -15.50 -5.43
C TYR A 418 20.41 -14.08 -5.95
N LEU A 419 19.59 -13.77 -6.97
CA LEU A 419 19.53 -12.42 -7.54
C LEU A 419 19.10 -11.41 -6.47
N ASN A 420 18.03 -11.69 -5.73
CA ASN A 420 17.54 -10.75 -4.73
C ASN A 420 18.48 -10.60 -3.54
N PHE A 421 19.20 -11.67 -3.17
CA PHE A 421 20.23 -11.59 -2.14
C PHE A 421 21.40 -10.68 -2.58
N GLY A 422 21.81 -10.76 -3.85
CA GLY A 422 22.77 -9.82 -4.43
C GLY A 422 22.24 -8.39 -4.49
N LEU A 423 20.98 -8.20 -4.92
CA LEU A 423 20.33 -6.90 -4.95
C LEU A 423 20.23 -6.27 -3.56
N TRP A 424 19.88 -7.06 -2.54
CA TRP A 424 19.90 -6.64 -1.14
C TRP A 424 21.27 -6.08 -0.77
N ALA A 425 22.36 -6.83 -1.00
CA ALA A 425 23.71 -6.41 -0.64
C ALA A 425 24.14 -5.11 -1.35
N ILE A 426 23.88 -5.00 -2.65
CA ILE A 426 24.22 -3.82 -3.46
C ILE A 426 23.40 -2.60 -3.02
N SER A 427 22.14 -2.80 -2.61
CA SER A 427 21.23 -1.70 -2.26
C SER A 427 21.55 -0.99 -0.94
N ILE A 428 22.29 -1.65 -0.02
CA ILE A 428 22.57 -1.12 1.32
C ILE A 428 23.35 0.19 1.25
N VAL A 429 24.42 0.23 0.45
CA VAL A 429 25.32 1.39 0.40
C VAL A 429 24.63 2.64 -0.18
N PRO A 430 23.96 2.57 -1.35
CA PRO A 430 23.18 3.71 -1.87
C PRO A 430 22.11 4.20 -0.89
N ALA A 431 21.34 3.28 -0.29
CA ALA A 431 20.29 3.65 0.65
C ALA A 431 20.85 4.29 1.93
N TRP A 432 21.99 3.81 2.44
CA TRP A 432 22.64 4.37 3.61
C TRP A 432 23.05 5.83 3.41
N PHE A 433 23.48 6.24 2.22
CA PHE A 433 23.78 7.65 1.94
C PHE A 433 22.59 8.58 2.14
N VAL A 434 21.37 8.09 1.94
CA VAL A 434 20.14 8.85 2.18
C VAL A 434 19.76 8.78 3.66
N VAL A 435 19.71 7.57 4.24
CA VAL A 435 19.31 7.35 5.64
C VAL A 435 20.23 8.07 6.63
N SER A 436 21.55 8.04 6.39
CA SER A 436 22.52 8.72 7.24
C SER A 436 22.28 10.23 7.33
N ARG A 437 21.70 10.85 6.29
CA ARG A 437 21.43 12.30 6.24
C ARG A 437 20.06 12.70 6.79
N ILE A 438 19.24 11.74 7.20
CA ILE A 438 17.93 12.01 7.81
C ILE A 438 18.11 12.64 9.18
N GLY A 439 17.36 13.70 9.43
CA GLY A 439 17.42 14.52 10.65
C GLY A 439 18.59 15.50 10.68
N GLU A 440 19.46 15.51 9.67
CA GLU A 440 20.50 16.54 9.45
C GLU A 440 20.11 17.42 8.25
N LEU A 441 20.00 16.80 7.07
CA LEU A 441 19.66 17.46 5.81
C LEU A 441 18.19 17.27 5.42
N TYR A 442 17.62 16.12 5.77
CA TYR A 442 16.24 15.76 5.44
C TYR A 442 15.37 15.76 6.69
N ARG A 443 14.29 16.54 6.68
CA ARG A 443 13.26 16.57 7.70
C ARG A 443 11.93 16.79 6.97
N ALA A 444 10.93 15.99 7.34
CA ALA A 444 9.59 16.12 6.77
C ALA A 444 9.08 17.58 6.84
N PRO A 445 8.30 18.02 5.84
CA PRO A 445 7.68 19.34 5.88
C PRO A 445 6.81 19.43 7.14
N GLN A 446 7.00 20.48 7.94
CA GLN A 446 6.05 20.78 9.02
C GLN A 446 4.79 21.33 8.35
N ASP A 447 3.63 20.76 8.66
CA ASP A 447 2.36 21.29 8.17
C ASP A 447 2.25 22.75 8.61
N GLU A 448 2.00 23.67 7.67
CA GLU A 448 1.91 25.12 7.95
C GLU A 448 0.88 25.43 9.06
N GLU A 449 -0.20 24.63 9.17
CA GLU A 449 -1.18 24.70 10.27
C GLU A 449 -0.64 24.25 11.65
N GLN A 450 0.34 23.33 11.70
CA GLN A 450 0.99 22.97 12.97
C GLN A 450 1.96 24.07 13.41
N VAL A 451 2.65 24.71 12.47
CA VAL A 451 3.52 25.86 12.77
C VAL A 451 2.70 27.04 13.26
N GLU A 452 1.56 27.32 12.64
CA GLU A 452 0.65 28.40 13.06
C GLU A 452 0.04 28.13 14.44
N ASN A 453 -0.44 26.90 14.72
CA ASN A 453 -0.93 26.53 16.04
C ASN A 453 0.17 26.49 17.12
N SER A 454 1.40 26.09 16.76
CA SER A 454 2.53 26.10 17.69
C SER A 454 3.01 27.53 17.98
N GLN A 455 2.95 28.41 16.97
CA GLN A 455 3.26 29.83 17.11
C GLN A 455 2.20 30.54 17.95
N LEU A 456 0.92 30.28 17.71
CA LEU A 456 -0.22 30.76 18.53
C LEU A 456 -0.12 30.29 19.99
N ALA A 457 0.17 29.01 20.21
CA ALA A 457 0.39 28.48 21.56
C ALA A 457 1.62 29.09 22.25
N SER A 458 2.70 29.38 21.50
CA SER A 458 3.91 30.02 22.04
C SER A 458 3.77 31.53 22.26
N SER A 459 2.84 32.20 21.58
CA SER A 459 2.51 33.62 21.79
C SER A 459 1.59 33.81 22.99
N ASP A 460 0.68 32.87 23.26
CA ASP A 460 -0.19 32.88 24.45
C ASP A 460 0.62 32.67 25.75
N GLU A 461 1.73 31.93 25.72
CA GLU A 461 2.63 31.78 26.88
C GLU A 461 3.48 33.04 27.19
N LYS A 462 3.52 34.05 26.30
CA LYS A 462 4.35 35.27 26.47
C LYS A 462 3.55 36.56 26.69
N GLY A 463 2.22 36.49 26.84
CA GLY A 463 1.36 37.64 27.10
C GLY A 463 1.15 37.97 28.59
N HIS A 464 1.98 38.87 29.15
CA HIS A 464 1.77 39.76 30.32
C HIS A 464 1.20 39.24 31.67
N PRO A 465 1.91 39.49 32.80
CA PRO A 465 1.25 39.76 34.08
C PRO A 465 0.95 41.27 34.19
N ALA A 466 -0.33 41.63 34.11
CA ALA A 466 -0.79 42.97 34.46
C ALA A 466 -0.86 43.09 36.00
N THR A 467 0.08 43.81 36.60
CA THR A 467 -0.05 44.34 37.96
C THR A 467 -1.17 45.37 37.99
N VAL A 468 -2.31 45.00 38.57
CA VAL A 468 -3.36 45.94 38.98
C VAL A 468 -3.03 46.40 40.40
N SER A 469 -2.62 47.67 40.50
CA SER A 469 -2.58 48.43 41.75
C SER A 469 -4.03 48.72 42.17
N ALA A 470 -4.42 48.27 43.36
CA ALA A 470 -5.61 48.79 44.06
C ALA A 470 -5.13 49.45 45.36
N GLY A 471 -5.32 50.77 45.45
CA GLY A 471 -5.19 51.51 46.69
C GLY A 471 -6.51 51.49 47.45
N LEU A 472 -6.44 51.08 48.71
CA LEU A 472 -6.96 51.78 49.88
C LEU A 472 -6.24 51.24 51.12
#